data_AF-A0A401TN71-F1
#
_entry.id   AF-A0A401TN71-F1
#
_cell.length_a   1.000
_cell.length_b   1.000
_cell.length_c   1.000
_cell.angle_alpha   90.00
_cell.angle_beta   90.00
_cell.angle_gamma   90.00
#
_symmetry.space_group_name_H-M   'P 1'
#
loop_
_entity.id
_entity.type
_entity.pdbx_description
1 polymer ?
#
loop_
_entity_poly.entity_id
_entity_poly.type
_entity_poly.pdbx_seq_one_letter_code
_entity_poly.pdbx_strand_id
1 'polypeptide(L)'
;MLPLCRWFLRAPRVWSRELTVCGGRALGQRGPGRPYSQKQRSFWVALRRWLRGPPVPPFPRPCLVGEPVLRARAAPVPTAEVTGPEVQRLVAALVRTMRRLGALGLSAPQLGVSLQVMVLEVTQEILEAEAPAARQARDMVTVPLRIFINPRLRVIDSTTAVWPEACHSVPGYAACVPRYRAVEVTGGW
;
A
#
# COMPACT_ATOMS: atom_id res chain seq x y z
N MET A 1 -38.88 13.62 -21.52
CA MET A 1 -38.02 14.17 -20.45
C MET A 1 -36.91 13.17 -20.15
N LEU A 2 -35.67 13.59 -20.43
CA LEU A 2 -34.34 13.08 -20.07
C LEU A 2 -33.90 11.65 -20.53
N PRO A 3 -32.79 11.55 -21.30
CA PRO A 3 -32.30 10.32 -21.91
C PRO A 3 -31.18 9.61 -21.12
N LEU A 4 -30.93 8.36 -21.54
CA LEU A 4 -29.73 7.53 -21.37
C LEU A 4 -28.45 8.21 -20.85
N CYS A 5 -27.91 7.69 -19.73
CA CYS A 5 -26.51 7.87 -19.33
C CYS A 5 -25.79 6.52 -19.25
N ARG A 6 -25.03 6.25 -20.30
CA ARG A 6 -24.09 5.13 -20.46
C ARG A 6 -22.79 5.51 -19.76
N TRP A 7 -22.49 4.93 -18.60
CA TRP A 7 -21.17 5.03 -17.97
C TRP A 7 -20.37 3.75 -18.20
N PHE A 8 -19.44 3.81 -19.15
CA PHE A 8 -18.36 2.83 -19.28
C PHE A 8 -17.40 3.01 -18.10
N LEU A 9 -17.54 2.17 -17.06
CA LEU A 9 -16.47 1.95 -16.10
C LEU A 9 -15.46 0.97 -16.72
N ARG A 10 -14.36 1.54 -17.21
CA ARG A 10 -13.20 0.77 -17.67
C ARG A 10 -12.48 0.23 -16.43
N ALA A 11 -12.68 -1.06 -16.14
CA ALA A 11 -11.95 -1.77 -15.10
C ALA A 11 -10.43 -1.67 -15.34
N PRO A 12 -9.60 -1.42 -14.31
CA PRO A 12 -8.17 -1.63 -14.44
C PRO A 12 -7.90 -3.14 -14.53
N ARG A 13 -7.53 -3.59 -15.73
CA ARG A 13 -6.96 -4.93 -15.97
C ARG A 13 -5.56 -4.98 -15.40
N VAL A 14 -5.37 -5.42 -14.17
CA VAL A 14 -4.15 -6.11 -13.73
C VAL A 14 -4.56 -7.06 -12.61
N TRP A 15 -3.99 -8.26 -12.58
CA TRP A 15 -4.37 -9.44 -11.78
C TRP A 15 -5.27 -10.43 -12.51
N SER A 16 -4.84 -10.82 -13.71
CA SER A 16 -5.04 -12.18 -14.18
C SER A 16 -3.84 -12.61 -15.01
N ARG A 17 -2.98 -13.43 -14.39
CA ARG A 17 -2.23 -14.48 -15.08
C ARG A 17 -1.61 -15.41 -14.04
N GLU A 18 -2.05 -16.66 -14.13
CA GLU A 18 -1.51 -17.83 -13.49
C GLU A 18 0.02 -17.82 -13.59
N LEU A 19 0.69 -17.97 -12.45
CA LEU A 19 2.10 -18.30 -12.39
C LEU A 19 2.23 -19.81 -12.65
N THR A 20 2.28 -20.18 -13.93
CA THR A 20 2.83 -21.47 -14.35
C THR A 20 4.33 -21.31 -14.56
N VAL A 21 5.06 -22.31 -14.05
CA VAL A 21 6.51 -22.48 -13.96
C VAL A 21 7.28 -22.13 -15.25
N CYS A 22 8.52 -21.65 -15.04
CA CYS A 22 9.57 -21.37 -16.02
C CYS A 22 9.60 -22.31 -17.22
N GLY A 23 9.33 -21.75 -18.41
CA GLY A 23 9.57 -22.38 -19.70
C GLY A 23 9.79 -21.29 -20.76
N GLY A 24 11.01 -21.19 -21.27
CA GLY A 24 11.37 -20.19 -22.28
C GLY A 24 10.57 -20.38 -23.57
N ARG A 25 9.98 -19.30 -24.08
CA ARG A 25 9.56 -19.19 -25.48
C ARG A 25 9.93 -17.83 -26.07
N ALA A 26 10.26 -17.92 -27.35
CA ALA A 26 10.95 -16.96 -28.19
C ALA A 26 10.32 -15.55 -28.25
N LEU A 27 11.21 -14.56 -28.38
CA LEU A 27 10.93 -13.15 -28.64
C LEU A 27 10.12 -12.98 -29.94
N GLY A 28 8.82 -12.75 -29.80
CA GLY A 28 7.94 -12.32 -30.89
C GLY A 28 8.12 -10.83 -31.20
N GLN A 29 8.51 -10.56 -32.45
CA GLN A 29 8.40 -9.32 -33.24
C GLN A 29 7.83 -8.09 -32.51
N ARG A 30 8.70 -7.09 -32.26
CA ARG A 30 8.33 -5.77 -31.73
C ARG A 30 7.52 -5.00 -32.78
N GLY A 31 6.27 -4.67 -32.46
CA GLY A 31 5.50 -3.67 -33.21
C GLY A 31 6.19 -2.29 -33.19
N PRO A 32 5.85 -1.38 -34.12
CA PRO A 32 6.52 -0.10 -34.27
C PRO A 32 6.45 0.69 -32.95
N GLY A 33 7.61 1.08 -32.44
CA GLY A 33 7.74 1.84 -31.20
C GLY A 33 6.90 3.11 -31.26
N ARG A 34 6.15 3.39 -30.20
CA ARG A 34 5.42 4.66 -30.08
C ARG A 34 6.41 5.81 -30.22
N PRO A 35 6.14 6.83 -31.08
CA PRO A 35 7.04 7.96 -31.23
C PRO A 35 7.22 8.67 -29.88
N TYR A 36 8.46 9.03 -29.57
CA TYR A 36 8.81 9.77 -28.37
C TYR A 36 8.16 11.16 -28.43
N SER A 37 7.04 11.32 -27.74
CA SER A 37 6.35 12.61 -27.59
C SER A 37 7.14 13.49 -26.60
N GLN A 38 7.95 14.41 -27.13
CA GLN A 38 8.49 15.56 -26.40
C GLN A 38 7.33 16.43 -25.89
N LYS A 39 6.70 16.07 -24.77
CA LYS A 39 5.68 16.92 -24.15
C LYS A 39 6.39 18.14 -23.57
N GLN A 40 6.24 19.28 -24.24
CA GLN A 40 6.72 20.57 -23.77
C GLN A 40 6.13 20.82 -22.38
N ARG A 41 6.97 20.76 -21.34
CA ARG A 41 6.52 20.99 -19.96
C ARG A 41 6.22 22.48 -19.82
N SER A 42 4.97 22.82 -19.50
CA SER A 42 4.54 24.21 -19.33
C SER A 42 5.33 24.89 -18.20
N PHE A 43 6.00 26.00 -18.53
CA PHE A 43 6.71 26.86 -17.57
C PHE A 43 5.81 27.23 -16.38
N TRP A 44 4.54 27.57 -16.64
CA TRP A 44 3.57 27.93 -15.61
C TRP A 44 3.25 26.80 -14.63
N VAL A 45 3.34 25.53 -15.06
CA VAL A 45 3.17 24.37 -14.17
C VAL A 45 4.38 24.25 -13.23
N ALA A 46 5.59 24.51 -13.71
CA ALA A 46 6.79 24.52 -12.89
C ALA A 46 6.77 25.67 -11.87
N LEU A 47 6.45 26.89 -12.32
CA LEU A 47 6.37 28.06 -11.44
C LEU A 47 5.32 27.88 -10.33
N ARG A 48 4.12 27.39 -10.67
CA ARG A 48 3.08 27.08 -9.67
C ARG A 48 3.55 26.04 -8.65
N ARG A 49 4.36 25.06 -9.06
CA ARG A 49 4.92 24.06 -8.15
C ARG A 49 5.97 24.67 -7.22
N TRP A 50 6.83 25.55 -7.73
CA TRP A 50 7.82 26.26 -6.90
C TRP A 50 7.14 27.16 -5.86
N LEU A 51 6.12 27.92 -6.27
CA LEU A 51 5.37 28.81 -5.39
C LEU A 51 4.58 28.08 -4.30
N ARG A 52 4.10 26.86 -4.55
CA ARG A 52 3.35 26.05 -3.57
C ARG A 52 4.24 25.38 -2.51
N GLY A 53 5.55 25.41 -2.69
CA GLY A 53 6.49 24.67 -1.85
C GLY A 53 6.41 23.15 -2.04
N PRO A 54 7.29 22.39 -1.36
CA PRO A 54 7.20 20.94 -1.35
C PRO A 54 5.90 20.50 -0.67
N PRO A 55 5.28 19.38 -1.10
CA PRO A 55 4.15 18.83 -0.35
C PRO A 55 4.59 18.54 1.08
N VAL A 56 3.68 18.75 2.03
CA VAL A 56 3.88 18.44 3.45
C VAL A 56 3.18 17.11 3.75
N PRO A 57 3.79 16.20 4.53
CA PRO A 57 3.15 14.95 4.92
C PRO A 57 1.94 15.21 5.85
N PRO A 58 0.95 14.30 5.91
CA PRO A 58 0.90 12.99 5.27
C PRO A 58 0.64 13.09 3.76
N PHE A 59 1.49 12.43 2.97
CA PHE A 59 1.39 12.45 1.51
C PHE A 59 0.16 11.70 1.00
N PRO A 60 -0.44 12.13 -0.12
CA PRO A 60 -1.58 11.45 -0.71
C PRO A 60 -1.19 10.13 -1.37
N ARG A 61 0.09 9.86 -1.64
CA ARG A 61 0.60 8.60 -2.20
C ARG A 61 1.74 8.09 -1.33
N PRO A 62 1.94 6.76 -1.26
CA PRO A 62 3.07 6.20 -0.54
C PRO A 62 4.42 6.72 -1.05
N CYS A 63 5.33 7.01 -0.14
CA CYS A 63 6.75 7.19 -0.39
C CYS A 63 7.30 5.96 -1.10
N LEU A 64 8.22 6.17 -2.04
CA LEU A 64 8.88 5.10 -2.78
C LEU A 64 10.20 4.73 -2.12
N VAL A 65 10.64 3.49 -2.33
CA VAL A 65 11.96 3.03 -1.94
C VAL A 65 13.04 4.02 -2.40
N GLY A 66 13.95 4.36 -1.48
CA GLY A 66 14.94 5.43 -1.64
C GLY A 66 14.64 6.66 -0.79
N GLU A 67 13.38 6.91 -0.44
CA GLU A 67 13.01 7.99 0.49
C GLU A 67 13.55 7.71 1.91
N PRO A 68 14.28 8.65 2.56
CA PRO A 68 14.92 8.42 3.86
C PRO A 68 13.96 8.00 4.98
N VAL A 69 12.73 8.50 4.95
CA VAL A 69 11.68 8.18 5.93
C VAL A 69 11.37 6.68 6.01
N LEU A 70 11.56 5.94 4.91
CA LEU A 70 11.33 4.49 4.87
C LEU A 70 12.49 3.68 5.45
N ARG A 71 13.64 4.32 5.73
CA ARG A 71 14.83 3.70 6.32
C ARG A 71 15.12 4.19 7.74
N ALA A 72 14.51 5.30 8.15
CA ALA A 72 14.61 5.82 9.50
C ALA A 72 13.77 5.00 10.50
N ARG A 73 14.23 4.92 11.75
CA ARG A 73 13.41 4.42 12.85
C ARG A 73 12.35 5.47 13.19
N ALA A 74 11.08 5.09 13.07
CA ALA A 74 9.96 5.97 13.42
C ALA A 74 9.95 6.28 14.93
N ALA A 75 9.65 7.53 15.28
CA ALA A 75 9.54 7.98 16.66
C ALA A 75 8.23 7.48 17.30
N PRO A 76 8.22 7.19 18.60
CA PRO A 76 6.98 6.89 19.29
C PRO A 76 6.10 8.14 19.36
N VAL A 77 4.78 7.94 19.32
CA VAL A 77 3.78 8.98 19.60
C VAL A 77 3.73 9.19 21.12
N PRO A 78 3.88 10.43 21.63
CA PRO A 78 3.68 10.72 23.05
C PRO A 78 2.26 10.36 23.49
N THR A 79 2.09 9.79 24.69
CA THR A 79 0.78 9.34 25.19
C THR A 79 -0.27 10.46 25.21
N ALA A 80 0.14 11.69 25.53
CA ALA A 80 -0.75 12.85 25.53
C ALA A 80 -1.27 13.24 24.13
N GLU A 81 -0.57 12.86 23.07
CA GLU A 81 -0.88 13.22 21.68
C GLU A 81 -1.70 12.14 20.97
N VAL A 82 -1.87 10.95 21.58
CA VAL A 82 -2.57 9.81 20.96
C VAL A 82 -3.98 10.17 20.51
N THR A 83 -4.72 10.90 21.35
CA THR A 83 -6.07 11.41 21.06
C THR A 83 -6.06 12.80 20.43
N GLY A 84 -4.88 13.37 20.21
CA GLY A 84 -4.69 14.69 19.63
C GLY A 84 -5.14 14.78 18.16
N PRO A 85 -5.53 15.99 17.70
CA PRO A 85 -6.09 16.18 16.35
C PRO A 85 -5.09 15.88 15.23
N GLU A 86 -3.78 16.03 15.46
CA GLU A 86 -2.71 15.67 14.54
C GLU A 86 -2.70 14.17 14.27
N VAL A 87 -2.75 13.35 15.33
CA VAL A 87 -2.75 11.89 15.23
C VAL A 87 -4.06 11.40 14.60
N GLN A 88 -5.21 12.01 14.92
CA GLN A 88 -6.48 11.69 14.25
C GLN A 88 -6.42 11.92 12.75
N ARG A 89 -5.87 13.08 12.33
CA ARG A 89 -5.72 13.41 10.91
C ARG A 89 -4.77 12.44 10.20
N LEU A 90 -3.69 12.03 10.87
CA LEU A 90 -2.78 11.01 10.34
C LEU A 90 -3.47 9.65 10.17
N VAL A 91 -4.19 9.18 11.19
CA VAL A 91 -4.94 7.92 11.14
C VAL A 91 -5.98 7.96 10.02
N ALA A 92 -6.76 9.04 9.91
CA ALA A 92 -7.72 9.21 8.84
C ALA A 92 -7.06 9.22 7.44
N ALA A 93 -5.88 9.83 7.30
CA ALA A 93 -5.11 9.81 6.06
C ALA A 93 -4.60 8.40 5.72
N LEU A 94 -4.16 7.63 6.71
CA LEU A 94 -3.73 6.24 6.56
C LEU A 94 -4.89 5.34 6.10
N VAL A 95 -6.01 5.36 6.82
CA VAL A 95 -7.19 4.53 6.51
C VAL A 95 -7.71 4.84 5.11
N ARG A 96 -7.89 6.12 4.78
CA ARG A 96 -8.34 6.56 3.46
C ARG A 96 -7.37 6.11 2.36
N THR A 97 -6.06 6.21 2.60
CA THR A 97 -5.05 5.81 1.60
C THR A 97 -4.99 4.29 1.44
N MET A 98 -5.02 3.54 2.53
CA MET A 98 -5.05 2.08 2.55
C MET A 98 -6.23 1.55 1.72
N ARG A 99 -7.46 2.01 2.03
CA ARG A 99 -8.68 1.59 1.31
C ARG A 99 -8.66 1.97 -0.16
N ARG A 100 -8.23 3.19 -0.49
CA ARG A 100 -8.12 3.64 -1.89
C ARG A 100 -7.11 2.81 -2.70
N LEU A 101 -6.08 2.29 -2.05
CA LEU A 101 -5.06 1.45 -2.69
C LEU A 101 -5.44 -0.03 -2.74
N GLY A 102 -6.48 -0.47 -2.01
CA GLY A 102 -6.77 -1.88 -1.81
C GLY A 102 -5.68 -2.59 -1.00
N ALA A 103 -4.95 -1.87 -0.15
CA ALA A 103 -3.89 -2.42 0.67
C ALA A 103 -4.47 -3.09 1.93
N LEU A 104 -3.87 -4.19 2.39
CA LEU A 104 -4.24 -4.84 3.65
C LEU A 104 -3.75 -4.08 4.89
N GLY A 105 -2.76 -3.20 4.72
CA GLY A 105 -2.22 -2.37 5.78
C GLY A 105 -1.33 -1.24 5.24
N LEU A 106 -1.11 -0.24 6.08
CA LEU A 106 -0.31 0.94 5.74
C LEU A 106 0.29 1.56 7.01
N SER A 107 1.53 2.05 6.91
CA SER A 107 2.22 2.71 8.02
C SER A 107 2.45 4.20 7.78
N ALA A 108 2.51 5.00 8.85
CA ALA A 108 2.76 6.44 8.79
C ALA A 108 4.05 6.82 8.02
N PRO A 109 5.17 6.08 8.13
CA PRO A 109 6.37 6.35 7.33
C PRO A 109 6.12 6.29 5.83
N GLN A 110 5.19 5.42 5.38
CA GLN A 110 4.82 5.36 3.96
C GLN A 110 4.10 6.64 3.52
N LEU A 111 3.51 7.43 4.41
CA LEU A 111 2.94 8.74 4.07
C LEU A 111 3.89 9.89 4.42
N GLY A 112 5.18 9.62 4.66
CA GLY A 112 6.17 10.64 4.97
C GLY A 112 6.17 11.12 6.42
N VAL A 113 5.42 10.46 7.31
CA VAL A 113 5.38 10.79 8.74
C VAL A 113 6.15 9.75 9.54
N SER A 114 7.29 10.14 10.13
CA SER A 114 8.16 9.23 10.88
C SER A 114 7.67 8.95 12.31
N LEU A 115 6.41 8.48 12.43
CA LEU A 115 5.78 8.09 13.69
C LEU A 115 5.38 6.60 13.69
N GLN A 116 5.39 5.98 14.87
CA GLN A 116 5.01 4.58 15.06
C GLN A 116 3.48 4.41 15.03
N VAL A 117 2.87 4.61 13.86
CA VAL A 117 1.44 4.45 13.63
C VAL A 117 1.24 3.58 12.40
N MET A 118 0.39 2.56 12.51
CA MET A 118 -0.01 1.72 11.38
C MET A 118 -1.46 1.31 11.47
N VAL A 119 -2.06 1.04 10.31
CA VAL A 119 -3.42 0.53 10.19
C VAL A 119 -3.41 -0.75 9.39
N LEU A 120 -4.34 -1.66 9.70
CA LEU A 120 -4.60 -2.86 8.92
C LEU A 120 -6.09 -3.18 8.90
N GLU A 121 -6.53 -3.77 7.80
CA GLU A 121 -7.92 -4.17 7.58
C GLU A 121 -7.95 -5.26 6.51
N VAL A 122 -8.70 -6.32 6.77
CA VAL A 122 -9.01 -7.37 5.79
C VAL A 122 -10.52 -7.52 5.77
N THR A 123 -11.18 -6.90 4.79
CA THR A 123 -12.64 -6.99 4.65
C THR A 123 -13.06 -8.30 3.99
N GLN A 124 -14.35 -8.60 4.05
CA GLN A 124 -14.90 -9.78 3.38
C GLN A 124 -14.68 -9.71 1.86
N GLU A 125 -14.83 -8.53 1.26
CA GLU A 125 -14.64 -8.32 -0.19
C GLU A 125 -13.19 -8.61 -0.61
N ILE A 126 -12.22 -8.23 0.22
CA ILE A 126 -10.80 -8.55 0.00
C ILE A 126 -10.59 -10.07 0.07
N LEU A 127 -11.19 -10.73 1.06
CA LEU A 127 -11.04 -12.17 1.26
C LEU A 127 -11.65 -12.99 0.11
N GLU A 128 -12.77 -12.52 -0.44
CA GLU A 128 -13.48 -13.13 -1.56
C GLU A 128 -12.79 -12.89 -2.91
N ALA A 129 -12.05 -11.79 -3.06
CA ALA A 129 -11.24 -11.52 -4.25
C ALA A 129 -10.04 -12.47 -4.39
N GLU A 130 -9.58 -13.07 -3.28
CA GLU A 130 -8.52 -14.08 -3.28
C GLU A 130 -9.06 -15.48 -3.64
N ALA A 131 -8.29 -16.21 -4.45
CA ALA A 131 -8.63 -17.57 -4.85
C ALA A 131 -8.80 -18.48 -3.61
N PRO A 132 -9.82 -19.36 -3.56
CA PRO A 132 -10.10 -20.19 -2.38
C PRO A 132 -8.88 -21.00 -1.89
N ALA A 133 -8.12 -21.58 -2.82
CA ALA A 133 -6.89 -22.33 -2.48
C ALA A 133 -5.81 -21.43 -1.87
N ALA A 134 -5.65 -20.20 -2.36
CA ALA A 134 -4.68 -19.24 -1.81
C ALA A 134 -5.09 -18.75 -0.42
N ARG A 135 -6.40 -18.47 -0.24
CA ARG A 135 -6.99 -18.09 1.06
C ARG A 135 -6.75 -19.17 2.12
N GLN A 136 -7.06 -20.42 1.77
CA GLN A 136 -6.86 -21.57 2.66
C GLN A 136 -5.38 -21.80 2.97
N ALA A 137 -4.51 -21.75 1.95
CA ALA A 137 -3.08 -21.97 2.15
C ALA A 137 -2.43 -20.91 3.07
N ARG A 138 -2.93 -19.67 3.02
CA ARG A 138 -2.42 -18.53 3.80
C ARG A 138 -3.16 -18.29 5.11
N ASP A 139 -4.10 -19.16 5.48
CA ASP A 139 -4.96 -19.01 6.66
C ASP A 139 -5.61 -17.62 6.75
N MET A 140 -6.04 -17.07 5.60
CA MET A 140 -6.59 -15.71 5.53
C MET A 140 -7.98 -15.67 6.18
N VAL A 141 -8.17 -14.68 7.05
CA VAL A 141 -9.43 -14.39 7.74
C VAL A 141 -9.77 -12.90 7.61
N THR A 142 -11.04 -12.57 7.85
CA THR A 142 -11.41 -11.16 7.99
C THR A 142 -10.81 -10.57 9.25
N VAL A 143 -10.37 -9.32 9.14
CA VAL A 143 -9.82 -8.54 10.24
C VAL A 143 -10.46 -7.17 10.19
N PRO A 144 -11.26 -6.77 11.21
CA PRO A 144 -11.83 -5.43 11.25
C PRO A 144 -10.71 -4.39 11.27
N LEU A 145 -11.03 -3.15 10.91
CA LEU A 145 -10.05 -2.06 10.96
C LEU A 145 -9.37 -2.01 12.34
N ARG A 146 -8.05 -2.20 12.36
CA ARG A 146 -7.22 -2.06 13.54
C ARG A 146 -6.23 -0.93 13.34
N ILE A 147 -6.08 -0.12 14.38
CA ILE A 147 -5.14 0.99 14.45
C ILE A 147 -4.16 0.67 15.57
N PHE A 148 -2.87 0.67 15.25
CA PHE A 148 -1.81 0.44 16.22
C PHE A 148 -0.98 1.70 16.35
N ILE A 149 -0.81 2.14 17.60
CA ILE A 149 0.10 3.23 17.97
C ILE A 149 1.15 2.67 18.91
N ASN A 150 2.41 3.01 18.63
CA ASN A 150 3.59 2.48 19.31
C ASN A 150 3.59 0.94 19.40
N PRO A 151 3.28 0.20 18.32
CA PRO A 151 3.16 -1.25 18.39
C PRO A 151 4.48 -1.91 18.81
N ARG A 152 4.37 -2.95 19.64
CA ARG A 152 5.45 -3.91 19.93
C ARG A 152 5.02 -5.30 19.53
N LEU A 153 5.87 -5.97 18.77
CA LEU A 153 5.65 -7.32 18.26
C LEU A 153 6.47 -8.32 19.07
N ARG A 154 5.83 -9.39 19.54
CA ARG A 154 6.45 -10.56 20.16
C ARG A 154 6.11 -11.81 19.35
N VAL A 155 7.10 -12.63 19.04
CA VAL A 155 6.88 -13.91 18.36
C VAL A 155 6.32 -14.91 19.38
N ILE A 156 5.20 -15.55 19.05
CA ILE A 156 4.59 -16.60 19.89
C ILE A 156 4.73 -17.98 19.25
N ASP A 157 4.84 -18.04 17.91
CA ASP A 157 5.22 -19.24 17.16
C ASP A 157 6.35 -18.89 16.20
N SER A 158 7.50 -19.55 16.40
CA SER A 158 8.71 -19.31 15.61
C SER A 158 8.76 -20.09 14.30
N THR A 159 7.80 -20.98 14.04
CA THR A 159 7.70 -21.67 12.75
C THR A 159 7.42 -20.64 11.65
N THR A 160 8.07 -20.82 10.49
CA THR A 160 7.99 -19.86 9.40
C THR A 160 7.14 -20.38 8.24
N ALA A 161 6.30 -19.51 7.68
CA ALA A 161 5.64 -19.71 6.39
C ALA A 161 6.22 -18.73 5.37
N VAL A 162 6.28 -19.14 4.09
CA VAL A 162 6.85 -18.33 3.01
C VAL A 162 5.77 -18.05 1.98
N TRP A 163 5.47 -16.77 1.78
CA TRP A 163 4.47 -16.34 0.81
C TRP A 163 4.99 -15.15 -0.03
N PRO A 164 4.49 -14.98 -1.27
CA PRO A 164 4.75 -13.76 -2.02
C PRO A 164 4.12 -12.55 -1.34
N GLU A 165 4.93 -11.54 -1.04
CA GLU A 165 4.50 -10.24 -0.53
C GLU A 165 4.84 -9.12 -1.52
N ALA A 166 4.02 -8.07 -1.51
CA ALA A 166 4.24 -6.85 -2.28
C ALA A 166 4.04 -5.61 -1.39
N CYS A 167 4.63 -4.49 -1.76
CA CYS A 167 4.55 -3.24 -1.00
C CYS A 167 4.27 -2.06 -1.93
N HIS A 168 3.35 -1.17 -1.55
CA HIS A 168 3.07 0.04 -2.34
C HIS A 168 4.24 1.02 -2.43
N SER A 169 5.25 0.88 -1.56
CA SER A 169 6.51 1.64 -1.64
C SER A 169 7.53 1.02 -2.62
N VAL A 170 7.27 -0.17 -3.16
CA VAL A 170 8.11 -0.87 -4.15
C VAL A 170 7.22 -1.35 -5.33
N PRO A 171 6.66 -0.43 -6.13
CA PRO A 171 5.67 -0.78 -7.14
C PRO A 171 6.27 -1.68 -8.24
N GLY A 172 5.51 -2.70 -8.65
CA GLY A 172 5.89 -3.60 -9.75
C GLY A 172 6.71 -4.82 -9.33
N TYR A 173 6.99 -4.98 -8.03
CA TYR A 173 7.78 -6.10 -7.52
C TYR A 173 7.01 -6.84 -6.41
N ALA A 174 7.22 -8.16 -6.38
CA ALA A 174 6.82 -9.02 -5.28
C ALA A 174 7.96 -10.02 -5.03
N ALA A 175 8.10 -10.50 -3.81
CA ALA A 175 9.11 -11.48 -3.44
C ALA A 175 8.55 -12.45 -2.38
N CYS A 176 9.07 -13.67 -2.36
CA CYS A 176 8.77 -14.62 -1.29
C CYS A 176 9.45 -14.18 0.00
N VAL A 177 8.66 -13.91 1.05
CA VAL A 177 9.17 -13.45 2.35
C VAL A 177 8.83 -14.48 3.43
N PRO A 178 9.81 -14.96 4.22
CA PRO A 178 9.53 -15.79 5.38
C PRO A 178 8.93 -14.93 6.50
N ARG A 179 7.79 -15.37 7.04
CA ARG A 179 7.13 -14.78 8.21
C ARG A 179 6.86 -15.83 9.28
N TYR A 180 6.94 -15.41 10.54
CA TYR A 180 6.50 -16.23 11.67
C TYR A 180 5.01 -16.53 11.57
N ARG A 181 4.61 -17.76 11.90
CA ARG A 181 3.21 -18.21 11.85
C ARG A 181 2.30 -17.44 12.80
N ALA A 182 2.81 -17.06 13.98
CA ALA A 182 2.02 -16.32 14.93
C ALA A 182 2.85 -15.31 15.74
N VAL A 183 2.28 -14.12 15.91
CA VAL A 183 2.86 -13.01 16.67
C VAL A 183 1.78 -12.39 17.56
N GLU A 184 2.19 -11.90 18.72
CA GLU A 184 1.39 -11.00 19.55
C GLU A 184 1.82 -9.57 19.25
N VAL A 185 0.84 -8.69 19.03
CA VAL A 185 1.07 -7.26 18.88
C VAL A 185 0.42 -6.54 20.05
N THR A 186 1.22 -5.78 20.79
CA THR A 186 0.77 -4.90 21.87
C THR A 186 0.93 -3.44 21.43
N GLY A 187 0.22 -2.52 22.09
CA GLY A 187 0.10 -1.14 21.65
C GLY A 187 -1.18 -0.95 20.86
N GLY A 188 -2.08 -0.14 21.39
CA GLY A 188 -3.41 0.07 20.86
C GLY A 188 -3.96 1.39 21.38
N TRP A 189 -5.01 1.84 20.71
CA TRP A 189 -5.87 2.92 21.15
C TRP A 189 -6.67 2.55 22.40
#